data_AF-B9GAS4-F1
#
_entry.id   AF-B9GAS4-F1
#
_cell.length_a   1.000
_cell.length_b   1.000
_cell.length_c   1.000
_cell.angle_alpha   90.00
_cell.angle_beta   90.00
_cell.angle_gamma   90.00
#
_symmetry.space_group_name_H-M   'P 1'
#
loop_
_entity.id
_entity.type
_entity.pdbx_description
1 polymer ?
#
loop_
_entity_poly.entity_id
_entity_poly.type
_entity_poly.pdbx_seq_one_letter_code
_entity_poly.pdbx_strand_id
1 'polypeptide(L)'
;MLDGEKVILEQKIAAATARMNELRRTNREMEVKLVIYDAIAGSRKNLDDLSPNFIDDLQKEVAKRREEVQKRMQELFSMDSSKPT
;
A
#
# COMPACT_ATOMS: atom_id res chain seq x y z
N MET A 1 -10.39 -35.28 26.39
CA MET A 1 -9.08 -34.66 26.07
C MET A 1 -9.05 -34.12 24.64
N LEU A 2 -9.56 -34.85 23.65
CA LEU A 2 -9.58 -34.44 22.24
C LEU A 2 -10.24 -33.07 21.97
N ASP A 3 -11.31 -32.70 22.69
CA ASP A 3 -11.99 -31.42 22.45
C ASP A 3 -11.13 -30.20 22.82
N GLY A 4 -10.36 -30.28 23.89
CA GLY A 4 -9.48 -29.18 24.30
C GLY A 4 -8.34 -28.96 23.31
N GLU A 5 -7.72 -30.05 22.84
CA GLU A 5 -6.67 -30.00 21.82
C GLU A 5 -7.22 -29.50 20.48
N LYS A 6 -8.41 -29.95 20.08
CA LYS A 6 -9.10 -29.48 18.87
C LYS A 6 -9.34 -27.97 18.92
N VAL A 7 -9.88 -27.45 20.03
CA VAL A 7 -10.13 -26.01 20.20
C VAL A 7 -8.83 -25.21 20.13
N ILE A 8 -7.75 -25.68 20.76
CA ILE A 8 -6.44 -25.01 20.69
C ILE A 8 -5.91 -25.00 19.24
N LEU A 9 -6.05 -26.10 18.50
CA LEU A 9 -5.62 -26.18 17.10
C LEU A 9 -6.43 -25.24 16.21
N GLU A 10 -7.75 -25.18 16.38
CA GLU A 10 -8.63 -24.26 15.65
C GLU A 10 -8.24 -22.79 15.89
N GLN A 11 -7.95 -22.43 17.16
CA GLN A 11 -7.46 -21.09 17.50
C GLN A 11 -6.10 -20.78 16.85
N LYS A 12 -5.17 -21.73 16.83
CA LYS A 12 -3.87 -21.56 16.16
C LYS A 12 -4.02 -21.39 14.65
N ILE A 13 -4.91 -22.17 14.01
CA ILE A 13 -5.21 -22.05 12.58
C ILE A 13 -5.83 -20.69 12.28
N ALA A 14 -6.79 -20.24 13.09
CA ALA A 14 -7.41 -18.93 12.94
C ALA A 14 -6.37 -17.79 13.07
N ALA A 15 -5.52 -17.84 14.09
CA ALA A 15 -4.44 -16.86 14.29
C ALA A 15 -3.43 -16.86 13.13
N ALA A 16 -2.99 -18.04 12.67
CA ALA A 16 -2.08 -18.17 11.54
C ALA A 16 -2.71 -17.65 10.24
N THR A 17 -4.00 -17.93 10.02
CA THR A 17 -4.75 -17.44 8.85
C THR A 17 -4.88 -15.92 8.86
N ALA A 18 -5.19 -15.33 10.02
CA ALA A 18 -5.23 -13.88 10.18
C ALA A 18 -3.86 -13.24 9.88
N ARG A 19 -2.78 -13.81 10.42
CA ARG A 19 -1.41 -13.34 10.18
C ARG A 19 -1.01 -13.46 8.71
N MET A 20 -1.38 -14.56 8.05
CA MET A 20 -1.12 -14.75 6.62
C MET A 20 -1.85 -13.71 5.76
N ASN A 21 -3.11 -13.39 6.09
CA ASN A 21 -3.87 -12.36 5.37
C ASN A 21 -3.27 -10.96 5.57
N GLU A 22 -2.81 -10.65 6.79
CA GLU A 22 -2.10 -9.40 7.07
C GLU A 22 -0.82 -9.29 6.25
N LEU A 23 0.01 -10.35 6.23
CA LEU A 23 1.24 -10.39 5.44
C LEU A 23 0.95 -10.25 3.94
N ARG A 24 -0.10 -10.89 3.43
CA ARG A 24 -0.52 -10.74 2.03
C ARG A 24 -0.90 -9.30 1.71
N ARG A 25 -1.64 -8.62 2.59
CA ARG A 25 -1.98 -7.19 2.41
C ARG A 25 -0.72 -6.32 2.41
N THR A 26 0.18 -6.52 3.38
CA THR A 26 1.43 -5.74 3.46
C THR A 26 2.32 -5.98 2.23
N ASN A 27 2.45 -7.23 1.78
CA ASN A 27 3.21 -7.55 0.57
C ASN A 27 2.59 -6.89 -0.66
N ARG A 28 1.26 -6.92 -0.78
CA ARG A 28 0.54 -6.25 -1.85
C ARG A 28 0.82 -4.74 -1.89
N GLU A 29 0.76 -4.08 -0.74
CA GLU A 29 1.08 -2.64 -0.64
C GLU A 29 2.54 -2.34 -1.01
N MET A 30 3.49 -3.22 -0.64
CA MET A 30 4.89 -3.06 -1.01
C MET A 30 5.12 -3.26 -2.51
N GLU A 31 4.50 -4.28 -3.11
CA GLU A 31 4.57 -4.53 -4.56
C GLU A 31 4.09 -3.31 -5.36
N VAL A 32 2.95 -2.72 -4.95
CA VAL A 32 2.41 -1.50 -5.57
C VAL A 32 3.44 -0.38 -5.53
N LYS A 33 4.07 -0.15 -4.36
CA LYS A 33 5.08 0.91 -4.19
C LYS A 33 6.33 0.66 -5.02
N LEU A 34 6.80 -0.59 -5.10
CA LEU A 34 7.95 -0.97 -5.91
C LEU A 34 7.68 -0.73 -7.39
N VAL A 35 6.51 -1.12 -7.88
CA VAL A 35 6.13 -0.90 -9.29
C VAL A 35 6.04 0.60 -9.61
N ILE A 36 5.47 1.41 -8.71
CA ILE A 36 5.48 2.87 -8.87
C ILE A 36 6.91 3.40 -8.93
N TYR A 37 7.78 2.96 -8.03
CA TYR A 37 9.17 3.37 -8.00
C TYR A 37 9.92 2.99 -9.29
N ASP A 38 9.76 1.76 -9.75
CA ASP A 38 10.37 1.27 -10.98
C ASP A 38 9.87 2.00 -12.22
N ALA A 39 8.58 2.33 -12.27
CA ALA A 39 8.01 3.14 -13.34
C ALA A 39 8.58 4.56 -13.35
N ILE A 40 8.71 5.20 -12.18
CA ILE A 40 9.32 6.54 -12.05
C ILE A 40 10.81 6.52 -12.41
N ALA A 41 11.54 5.49 -11.98
CA ALA A 41 12.96 5.31 -12.29
C ALA A 41 13.20 4.91 -13.76
N GLY A 42 12.14 4.56 -14.51
CA GLY A 42 12.22 4.10 -15.89
C GLY A 42 12.75 2.68 -16.05
N SER A 43 12.95 1.93 -14.96
CA SER A 43 13.32 0.51 -15.00
C SER A 43 12.17 -0.35 -15.49
N ARG A 44 10.92 0.08 -15.27
CA ARG A 44 9.70 -0.58 -15.77
C ARG A 44 9.01 0.24 -16.85
N LYS A 45 9.12 -0.22 -18.10
CA LYS A 45 8.59 0.47 -19.29
C LYS A 45 7.18 0.05 -19.69
N ASN A 46 6.72 -1.11 -19.24
CA ASN A 46 5.41 -1.65 -19.55
C ASN A 46 4.71 -2.14 -18.28
N LEU A 47 3.38 -2.02 -18.25
CA LEU A 47 2.48 -2.44 -17.19
C LEU A 47 1.46 -3.49 -17.68
N ASP A 48 1.54 -3.93 -18.94
CA ASP A 48 0.62 -4.92 -19.54
C ASP A 48 0.65 -6.30 -18.85
N ASP A 49 1.73 -6.60 -18.12
CA ASP A 49 1.87 -7.84 -17.37
C ASP A 49 1.12 -7.82 -16.02
N LEU A 50 0.57 -6.67 -15.63
CA LEU A 50 -0.10 -6.49 -14.35
C LEU A 50 -1.58 -6.85 -14.46
N SER A 51 -2.11 -7.47 -13.41
CA SER A 51 -3.53 -7.80 -13.33
C SER A 51 -4.40 -6.55 -13.17
N PRO A 52 -5.66 -6.54 -13.66
CA PRO A 52 -6.56 -5.40 -13.52
C PRO A 52 -6.73 -4.91 -12.08
N ASN A 53 -6.82 -5.83 -11.12
CA ASN A 53 -6.91 -5.50 -9.70
C ASN A 53 -5.66 -4.79 -9.18
N PHE A 54 -4.47 -5.12 -9.71
CA PHE A 54 -3.24 -4.41 -9.32
C PHE A 54 -3.14 -3.04 -9.95
N ILE A 55 -3.62 -2.87 -11.18
CA ILE A 55 -3.73 -1.56 -11.81
C ILE A 55 -4.64 -0.63 -10.99
N ASP A 56 -5.76 -1.14 -10.47
CA ASP A 56 -6.63 -0.37 -9.57
C ASP A 56 -5.90 0.03 -8.27
N ASP A 57 -5.17 -0.89 -7.64
CA ASP A 57 -4.35 -0.59 -6.45
C ASP A 57 -3.28 0.50 -6.74
N LEU A 58 -2.62 0.41 -7.91
CA LEU A 58 -1.64 1.40 -8.37
C LEU A 58 -2.27 2.78 -8.57
N GLN A 59 -3.43 2.84 -9.22
CA GLN A 59 -4.13 4.10 -9.46
C GLN A 59 -4.54 4.78 -8.15
N LYS A 60 -5.02 4.01 -7.17
CA LYS A 60 -5.36 4.51 -5.84
C LYS A 60 -4.15 5.07 -5.09
N GLU A 61 -3.03 4.37 -5.10
CA GLU A 61 -1.80 4.83 -4.44
C GLU A 61 -1.22 6.09 -5.12
N VAL A 62 -1.25 6.14 -6.45
CA VAL A 62 -0.83 7.34 -7.20
C VAL A 62 -1.74 8.54 -6.90
N ALA A 63 -3.07 8.33 -6.86
CA ALA A 63 -4.03 9.37 -6.51
C ALA A 63 -3.77 9.92 -5.10
N LYS A 64 -3.59 9.02 -4.11
CA LYS A 64 -3.25 9.39 -2.74
C LYS A 64 -1.97 10.23 -2.67
N ARG A 65 -0.90 9.80 -3.35
CA ARG A 65 0.37 10.56 -3.38
C ARG A 65 0.20 11.93 -4.03
N ARG A 66 -0.62 12.03 -5.08
CA ARG A 66 -0.92 13.32 -5.73
C ARG A 66 -1.61 14.27 -4.75
N GLU A 67 -2.58 13.79 -3.99
CA GLU A 67 -3.27 14.59 -2.95
C GLU A 67 -2.31 15.03 -1.85
N GLU A 68 -1.44 14.14 -1.37
CA GLU A 68 -0.42 14.48 -0.37
C GLU A 68 0.55 15.56 -0.86
N VAL A 69 1.02 15.45 -2.11
CA VAL A 69 1.89 16.46 -2.74
C VAL A 69 1.14 17.79 -2.90
N GLN A 70 -0.11 17.76 -3.34
CA GLN A 70 -0.93 18.96 -3.50
C GLN A 70 -1.15 19.68 -2.16
N LYS A 71 -1.44 18.93 -1.09
CA LYS A 71 -1.60 19.50 0.25
C LYS A 71 -0.31 20.17 0.73
N ARG A 72 0.84 19.50 0.56
CA ARG A 72 2.14 20.08 0.92
C ARG A 72 2.47 21.33 0.12
N MET A 73 2.13 21.34 -1.17
CA MET A 73 2.32 22.51 -2.04
C MET A 73 1.47 23.70 -1.55
N GLN A 74 0.22 23.46 -1.16
CA GLN A 74 -0.64 24.50 -0.57
C GLN A 74 -0.07 25.05 0.74
N GLU A 75 0.37 24.16 1.64
CA GLU A 75 1.01 24.55 2.91
C GLU A 75 2.24 25.44 2.68
N LEU A 76 3.11 25.06 1.74
CA LEU A 76 4.31 25.84 1.38
C LEU A 76 3.96 27.22 0.83
N PHE A 77 2.95 27.32 -0.05
CA PHE A 77 2.52 28.62 -0.58
C PHE A 77 1.91 29.53 0.49
N SER A 78 1.14 28.96 1.42
CA SER A 78 0.62 29.72 2.57
C SER A 78 1.76 30.24 3.45
N MET A 79 2.80 29.43 3.69
CA MET A 79 3.97 29.85 4.45
C MET A 79 4.77 30.96 3.76
N ASP A 80 5.05 30.85 2.46
CA ASP A 80 5.80 31.88 1.72
C ASP A 80 5.04 33.22 1.66
N SER A 81 3.71 33.19 1.56
CA SER A 81 2.87 34.40 1.62
C SER A 81 2.86 35.10 2.99
N SER A 82 3.29 34.40 4.04
CA SER A 82 3.34 34.90 5.42
C SER A 82 4.71 35.46 5.81
N LYS A 83 5.72 35.38 4.93
CA LYS A 83 7.03 36.00 5.19
C LYS A 83 6.85 37.52 5.25
N PRO A 84 7.29 38.20 6.33
CA PRO A 84 7.32 39.65 6.33
C PRO A 84 8.27 40.13 5.23
N THR A 85 7.72 40.95 4.34
CA THR A 85 8.46 41.68 3.30
C THR A 85 9.51 42.61 3.93
#